data_AF-A0A174ITA9-F1
#
_entry.id   AF-A0A174ITA9-F1
#
_cell.length_a   1.000
_cell.length_b   1.000
_cell.length_c   1.000
_cell.angle_alpha   90.00
_cell.angle_beta   90.00
_cell.angle_gamma   90.00
#
_symmetry.space_group_name_H-M   'P 1'
#
loop_
_entity.id
_entity.type
_entity.pdbx_description
1 polymer ?
#
loop_
_entity_poly.entity_id
_entity_poly.type
_entity_poly.pdbx_seq_one_letter_code
_entity_poly.pdbx_strand_id
1 'polypeptide(L)'
;MAKIIVNADDFGYSEGVNHGIISAHKNGIVTSCTVMANMPGFEHGMELIKENPTLKCGVHMTLTCYKPLLKDHKTIVDQNGDFIRKPSEEVIKNIDLEEVYREFKAQIERVRERVEITHLDSHHHVHGREFLRPVIERLANEYKLPIRKSVDMMPIEGIDYAQCLGTFYMDNAKEEYFEEHLEDLRGSEVVDLMCHPAFVDAFLLGSSSYNVQRAKEHKVLTSEKVKKFLDDNGFELVNYSYFNK
;
A
#
# COMPACT_ATOMS: atom_id res chain seq x y z
N MET A 1 -20.82 -1.61 -13.98
CA MET A 1 -19.50 -2.27 -14.08
C MET A 1 -18.90 -2.31 -12.70
N ALA A 2 -18.33 -3.44 -12.29
CA ALA A 2 -17.59 -3.54 -11.02
C ALA A 2 -16.26 -2.80 -11.18
N LYS A 3 -15.86 -2.03 -10.17
CA LYS A 3 -14.65 -1.21 -10.25
C LYS A 3 -13.54 -1.85 -9.44
N ILE A 4 -12.34 -1.95 -10.02
CA ILE A 4 -11.16 -2.48 -9.36
C ILE A 4 -10.10 -1.38 -9.32
N ILE A 5 -9.63 -1.09 -8.12
CA ILE A 5 -8.37 -0.42 -7.88
C ILE A 5 -7.32 -1.52 -7.78
N VAL A 6 -6.29 -1.47 -8.62
CA VAL A 6 -5.13 -2.37 -8.47
C VAL A 6 -4.03 -1.54 -7.84
N ASN A 7 -3.86 -1.70 -6.53
CA ASN A 7 -2.90 -0.93 -5.75
C ASN A 7 -1.61 -1.72 -5.55
N ALA A 8 -0.51 -1.15 -6.04
CA ALA A 8 0.82 -1.66 -5.78
C ALA A 8 1.38 -1.07 -4.48
N ASP A 9 1.53 -1.93 -3.48
CA ASP A 9 2.11 -1.59 -2.19
C ASP A 9 3.64 -1.48 -2.28
N ASP A 10 4.24 -0.87 -1.26
CA ASP A 10 5.69 -0.73 -1.08
C ASP A 10 6.41 0.15 -2.13
N PHE A 11 5.73 1.10 -2.78
CA PHE A 11 6.44 2.07 -3.62
C PHE A 11 7.39 2.91 -2.77
N GLY A 12 8.62 3.12 -3.23
CA GLY A 12 9.71 3.72 -2.44
C GLY A 12 10.56 2.72 -1.66
N TYR A 13 10.22 1.43 -1.62
CA TYR A 13 11.00 0.41 -0.90
C TYR A 13 12.45 0.31 -1.39
N SER A 14 12.64 0.20 -2.71
CA SER A 14 13.94 0.18 -3.38
C SER A 14 13.77 0.57 -4.86
N GLU A 15 14.88 0.81 -5.57
CA GLU A 15 14.81 1.18 -6.99
C GLU A 15 14.19 0.09 -7.86
N GLY A 16 14.53 -1.19 -7.61
CA GLY A 16 13.95 -2.33 -8.32
C GLY A 16 12.45 -2.47 -8.08
N VAL A 17 11.99 -2.24 -6.85
CA VAL A 17 10.55 -2.21 -6.53
C VAL A 17 9.88 -1.08 -7.30
N ASN A 18 10.42 0.14 -7.25
CA ASN A 18 9.83 1.28 -7.96
C ASN A 18 9.71 1.02 -9.46
N HIS A 19 10.78 0.54 -10.10
CA HIS A 19 10.75 0.24 -11.53
C HIS A 19 9.76 -0.88 -11.88
N GLY A 20 9.65 -1.91 -11.04
CA GLY A 20 8.66 -2.97 -11.23
C GLY A 20 7.24 -2.44 -11.15
N ILE A 21 6.93 -1.59 -10.18
CA ILE A 21 5.60 -0.95 -10.04
C ILE A 21 5.31 -0.04 -11.23
N ILE A 22 6.25 0.83 -11.63
CA ILE A 22 6.08 1.68 -12.83
C ILE A 22 5.86 0.83 -14.08
N SER A 23 6.60 -0.28 -14.23
CA SER A 23 6.39 -1.18 -15.36
C SER A 23 5.02 -1.84 -15.32
N ALA A 24 4.53 -2.25 -14.15
CA ALA A 24 3.21 -2.86 -14.00
C ALA A 24 2.08 -1.85 -14.24
N HIS A 25 2.31 -0.56 -13.97
CA HIS A 25 1.40 0.52 -14.34
C HIS A 25 1.39 0.76 -15.84
N LYS A 26 2.56 0.97 -16.46
CA LYS A 26 2.68 1.30 -17.89
C LYS A 26 2.21 0.18 -18.81
N ASN A 27 2.50 -1.07 -18.43
CA ASN A 27 2.32 -2.23 -19.29
C ASN A 27 1.26 -3.20 -18.76
N GLY A 28 0.50 -2.82 -17.73
CA GLY A 28 -0.35 -3.74 -16.99
C GLY A 28 -1.62 -3.08 -16.46
N ILE A 29 -2.16 -3.67 -15.41
CA ILE A 29 -3.45 -3.28 -14.82
C ILE A 29 -3.29 -2.43 -13.55
N VAL A 30 -2.06 -2.12 -13.11
CA VAL A 30 -1.84 -1.32 -11.90
C VAL A 30 -2.29 0.12 -12.14
N THR A 31 -3.18 0.63 -11.30
CA THR A 31 -3.75 1.98 -11.41
C THR A 31 -3.40 2.90 -10.25
N SER A 32 -2.96 2.32 -9.14
CA SER A 32 -2.66 3.00 -7.89
C SER A 32 -1.40 2.42 -7.26
N CYS A 33 -0.70 3.21 -6.45
CA CYS A 33 0.38 2.73 -5.59
C CYS A 33 0.39 3.48 -4.27
N THR A 34 1.05 2.93 -3.25
CA THR A 34 1.22 3.57 -1.94
C THR A 34 2.69 3.67 -1.55
N VAL A 35 3.10 4.85 -1.06
CA VAL A 35 4.50 5.21 -0.89
C VAL A 35 4.98 5.05 0.54
N MET A 36 6.09 4.33 0.73
CA MET A 36 6.83 4.24 1.99
C MET A 36 7.83 5.39 2.12
N ALA A 37 7.45 6.43 2.87
CA ALA A 37 8.21 7.68 2.98
C ALA A 37 9.60 7.55 3.62
N ASN A 38 9.82 6.48 4.40
CA ASN A 38 11.04 6.25 5.17
C ASN A 38 12.06 5.35 4.48
N MET A 39 11.70 4.72 3.36
CA MET A 39 12.52 3.69 2.71
C MET A 39 13.60 4.28 1.80
N PRO A 40 14.72 3.56 1.54
CA PRO A 40 15.83 4.07 0.73
C PRO A 40 15.46 4.43 -0.71
N GLY A 41 14.47 3.77 -1.29
CA GLY A 41 13.99 4.05 -2.65
C GLY A 41 13.07 5.26 -2.77
N PHE A 42 12.78 5.97 -1.67
CA PHE A 42 11.81 7.07 -1.66
C PHE A 42 12.13 8.18 -2.67
N GLU A 43 13.35 8.76 -2.64
CA GLU A 43 13.69 9.89 -3.52
C GLU A 43 13.64 9.49 -5.00
N HIS A 44 14.16 8.32 -5.35
CA HIS A 44 14.06 7.75 -6.70
C HIS A 44 12.60 7.56 -7.12
N GLY A 45 11.77 7.03 -6.22
CA GLY A 45 10.34 6.85 -6.47
C GLY A 45 9.61 8.15 -6.76
N MET A 46 9.92 9.22 -6.02
CA MET A 46 9.25 10.51 -6.22
C MET A 46 9.55 11.11 -7.60
N GLU A 47 10.75 10.91 -8.14
CA GLU A 47 11.04 11.33 -9.51
C GLU A 47 10.28 10.50 -10.54
N LEU A 48 10.18 9.17 -10.34
CA LEU A 48 9.38 8.31 -11.22
C LEU A 48 7.89 8.64 -11.20
N ILE A 49 7.30 9.00 -10.05
CA ILE A 49 5.87 9.37 -9.99
C ILE A 49 5.59 10.62 -10.80
N LYS A 50 6.48 11.63 -10.75
CA LYS A 50 6.33 12.85 -11.57
C LYS A 50 6.30 12.56 -13.07
N GLU A 51 7.07 11.57 -13.51
CA GLU A 51 7.08 11.11 -14.91
C GLU A 51 5.85 10.28 -15.30
N ASN A 52 5.01 9.87 -14.33
CA ASN A 52 3.88 8.97 -14.51
C ASN A 52 2.60 9.49 -13.82
N PRO A 53 2.06 10.66 -14.23
CA PRO A 53 0.96 11.34 -13.52
C PRO A 53 -0.39 10.59 -13.54
N THR A 54 -0.51 9.56 -14.38
CA THR A 54 -1.66 8.65 -14.44
C THR A 54 -1.66 7.60 -13.33
N LEU A 55 -0.51 7.29 -12.74
CA LEU A 55 -0.40 6.45 -11.56
C LEU A 55 -0.78 7.28 -10.34
N LYS A 56 -1.90 6.95 -9.69
CA LYS A 56 -2.28 7.66 -8.47
C LYS A 56 -1.53 7.12 -7.26
N CYS A 57 -1.26 8.01 -6.33
CA CYS A 57 -0.33 7.78 -5.24
C CYS A 57 -1.04 7.97 -3.91
N GLY A 58 -0.98 6.99 -3.03
CA GLY A 58 -1.31 7.12 -1.61
C GLY A 58 -0.06 7.05 -0.73
N VAL A 59 -0.27 7.03 0.59
CA VAL A 59 0.81 6.89 1.57
C VAL A 59 0.72 5.53 2.24
N HIS A 60 1.81 4.76 2.12
CA HIS A 60 1.99 3.46 2.78
C HIS A 60 2.65 3.67 4.14
N MET A 61 1.83 4.05 5.12
CA MET A 61 2.31 4.32 6.47
C MET A 61 2.99 3.07 7.05
N THR A 62 4.09 3.23 7.79
CA THR A 62 4.84 2.09 8.33
C THR A 62 5.25 2.27 9.79
N LEU A 63 5.21 1.16 10.52
CA LEU A 63 5.73 0.99 11.89
C LEU A 63 6.56 -0.29 12.04
N THR A 64 6.86 -0.98 10.94
CA THR A 64 7.40 -2.35 11.01
C THR A 64 8.50 -2.64 9.98
N CYS A 65 8.93 -1.61 9.23
CA CYS A 65 9.97 -1.75 8.22
C CYS A 65 10.90 -0.54 8.24
N TYR A 66 12.20 -0.80 8.38
CA TYR A 66 13.28 0.18 8.37
C TYR A 66 13.20 1.19 9.52
N LYS A 67 13.87 2.34 9.39
CA LYS A 67 13.95 3.39 10.41
C LYS A 67 12.77 4.36 10.31
N PRO A 68 12.28 4.92 11.43
CA PRO A 68 11.34 6.04 11.39
C PRO A 68 11.97 7.29 10.76
N LEU A 69 11.11 8.23 10.37
CA LEU A 69 11.53 9.56 9.94
C LEU A 69 11.95 10.44 11.13
N LEU A 70 11.20 10.38 12.22
CA LEU A 70 11.53 11.10 13.44
C LEU A 70 12.52 10.29 14.31
N LYS A 71 13.36 10.98 15.07
CA LYS A 71 14.50 10.38 15.80
C LYS A 71 14.29 10.32 17.32
N ASP A 72 13.19 10.84 17.82
CA ASP A 72 12.91 11.00 19.25
C ASP A 72 12.01 9.90 19.83
N HIS A 73 11.71 8.86 19.03
CA HIS A 73 10.89 7.72 19.41
C HIS A 73 11.56 6.83 20.44
N LYS A 74 10.75 6.29 21.35
CA LYS A 74 11.18 5.42 22.44
C LYS A 74 10.40 4.11 22.53
N THR A 75 9.15 4.10 22.06
CA THR A 75 8.22 2.97 22.27
C THR A 75 7.99 2.13 21.02
N ILE A 76 8.33 2.67 19.84
CA ILE A 76 8.09 2.03 18.53
C ILE A 76 9.38 1.59 17.81
N VAL A 77 10.56 1.81 18.42
CA VAL A 77 11.87 1.47 17.87
C VAL A 77 12.65 0.51 18.76
N ASP A 78 13.52 -0.29 18.14
CA ASP A 78 14.48 -1.13 18.83
C ASP A 78 15.73 -0.35 19.28
N GLN A 79 16.68 -1.05 19.88
CA GLN A 79 17.96 -0.49 20.34
C GLN A 79 18.85 0.10 19.24
N ASN A 80 18.60 -0.23 17.96
CA ASN A 80 19.32 0.31 16.80
C ASN A 80 18.59 1.51 16.19
N GLY A 81 17.41 1.86 16.73
CA GLY A 81 16.54 2.90 16.19
C GLY A 81 15.75 2.46 14.96
N ASP A 82 15.67 1.16 14.68
CA ASP A 82 14.81 0.60 13.64
C ASP A 82 13.42 0.34 14.20
N PHE A 83 12.37 0.38 13.37
CA PHE A 83 11.03 0.00 13.80
C PHE A 83 10.99 -1.43 14.35
N ILE A 84 10.26 -1.64 15.46
CA ILE A 84 10.04 -2.98 16.01
C ILE A 84 9.10 -3.76 15.08
N ARG A 85 9.66 -4.58 14.19
CA ARG A 85 8.90 -5.33 13.16
C ARG A 85 7.79 -6.24 13.73
N LYS A 86 8.03 -6.87 14.87
CA LYS A 86 7.09 -7.79 15.54
C LYS A 86 7.06 -7.49 17.04
N PRO A 87 6.33 -6.44 17.48
CA PRO A 87 6.28 -6.07 18.89
C PRO A 87 5.59 -7.16 19.70
N SER A 88 6.10 -7.44 20.90
CA SER A 88 5.41 -8.31 21.86
C SER A 88 4.12 -7.63 22.36
N GLU A 89 3.21 -8.39 22.97
CA GLU A 89 2.01 -7.81 23.60
C GLU A 89 2.34 -6.75 24.65
N GLU A 90 3.44 -6.95 25.39
CA GLU A 90 3.93 -5.98 26.37
C GLU A 90 4.38 -4.68 25.71
N VAL A 91 5.10 -4.76 24.58
CA VAL A 91 5.45 -3.56 23.80
C VAL A 91 4.18 -2.87 23.33
N ILE A 92 3.23 -3.59 22.71
CA ILE A 92 1.98 -3.02 22.21
C ILE A 92 1.21 -2.27 23.31
N LYS A 93 1.12 -2.83 24.52
CA LYS A 93 0.45 -2.18 25.66
C LYS A 93 1.11 -0.89 26.13
N ASN A 94 2.40 -0.71 25.84
CA ASN A 94 3.19 0.44 26.28
C ASN A 94 3.56 1.38 25.12
N ILE A 95 3.05 1.15 23.89
CA ILE A 95 3.25 2.07 22.78
C ILE A 95 2.62 3.43 23.13
N ASP A 96 3.40 4.49 22.96
CA ASP A 96 2.89 5.86 23.01
C ASP A 96 2.19 6.19 21.68
N LEU A 97 0.88 6.35 21.74
CA LEU A 97 0.07 6.66 20.56
C LEU A 97 0.38 8.04 19.97
N GLU A 98 0.92 8.98 20.75
CA GLU A 98 1.37 10.27 20.19
C GLU A 98 2.69 10.12 19.44
N GLU A 99 3.59 9.19 19.80
CA GLU A 99 4.74 8.83 18.96
C GLU A 99 4.28 8.32 17.59
N VAL A 100 3.31 7.39 17.60
CA VAL A 100 2.75 6.83 16.36
C VAL A 100 2.08 7.90 15.51
N TYR A 101 1.24 8.77 16.12
CA TYR A 101 0.58 9.85 15.39
C TYR A 101 1.59 10.80 14.75
N ARG A 102 2.61 11.25 15.49
CA ARG A 102 3.63 12.15 14.95
C ARG A 102 4.42 11.51 13.81
N GLU A 103 4.77 10.23 13.94
CA GLU A 103 5.50 9.50 12.91
C GLU A 103 4.67 9.34 11.63
N PHE A 104 3.43 8.85 11.74
CA PHE A 104 2.53 8.74 10.59
C PHE A 104 2.26 10.08 9.93
N LYS A 105 2.04 11.13 10.72
CA LYS A 105 1.91 12.49 10.19
C LYS A 105 3.16 12.92 9.43
N ALA A 106 4.37 12.69 9.97
CA ALA A 106 5.61 13.01 9.28
C ALA A 106 5.78 12.22 7.96
N GLN A 107 5.37 10.95 7.94
CA GLN A 107 5.38 10.13 6.72
C GLN A 107 4.40 10.68 5.68
N ILE A 108 3.17 11.01 6.07
CA ILE A 108 2.16 11.58 5.18
C ILE A 108 2.63 12.90 4.59
N GLU A 109 3.08 13.84 5.42
CA GLU A 109 3.51 15.16 4.95
C GLU A 109 4.73 15.05 4.02
N ARG A 110 5.68 14.15 4.30
CA ARG A 110 6.85 13.95 3.43
C ARG A 110 6.45 13.51 2.01
N VAL A 111 5.44 12.65 1.85
CA VAL A 111 4.96 12.27 0.51
C VAL A 111 4.17 13.42 -0.12
N ARG A 112 3.29 14.04 0.66
CA ARG A 112 2.41 15.13 0.22
C ARG A 112 3.16 16.37 -0.27
N GLU A 113 4.34 16.64 0.26
CA GLU A 113 5.24 17.69 -0.23
C GLU A 113 5.78 17.43 -1.65
N ARG A 114 5.71 16.18 -2.13
CA ARG A 114 6.29 15.74 -3.41
C ARG A 114 5.25 15.42 -4.47
N VAL A 115 4.05 14.98 -4.07
CA VAL A 115 2.96 14.60 -4.96
C VAL A 115 1.60 14.77 -4.28
N GLU A 116 0.55 15.00 -5.07
CA GLU A 116 -0.81 14.91 -4.60
C GLU A 116 -1.16 13.48 -4.18
N ILE A 117 -1.46 13.29 -2.90
CA ILE A 117 -1.85 11.99 -2.34
C ILE A 117 -3.36 11.78 -2.41
N THR A 118 -3.79 10.58 -2.76
CA THR A 118 -5.21 10.26 -2.99
C THR A 118 -5.85 9.39 -1.92
N HIS A 119 -5.05 8.69 -1.11
CA HIS A 119 -5.55 7.78 -0.08
C HIS A 119 -4.45 7.39 0.91
N LEU A 120 -4.85 6.70 1.97
CA LEU A 120 -3.97 6.14 2.98
C LEU A 120 -4.13 4.62 3.09
N ASP A 121 -3.04 3.93 3.34
CA ASP A 121 -3.00 2.56 3.81
C ASP A 121 -1.76 2.35 4.70
N SER A 122 -1.37 1.11 4.99
CA SER A 122 -0.15 0.88 5.77
C SER A 122 0.50 -0.46 5.49
N HIS A 123 1.82 -0.48 5.60
CA HIS A 123 2.62 -1.69 5.55
C HIS A 123 2.21 -2.70 6.64
N HIS A 124 2.09 -3.97 6.24
CA HIS A 124 1.55 -5.06 7.06
C HIS A 124 0.18 -4.78 7.70
N HIS A 125 -0.65 -3.92 7.09
CA HIS A 125 -1.99 -3.56 7.57
C HIS A 125 -2.03 -3.07 9.03
N VAL A 126 -0.94 -2.46 9.54
CA VAL A 126 -0.92 -1.95 10.92
C VAL A 126 -2.06 -0.98 11.23
N HIS A 127 -2.54 -0.19 10.25
CA HIS A 127 -3.70 0.69 10.43
C HIS A 127 -4.99 -0.04 10.81
N GLY A 128 -5.10 -1.34 10.50
CA GLY A 128 -6.25 -2.18 10.88
C GLY A 128 -6.18 -2.70 12.32
N ARG A 129 -5.09 -2.45 13.06
CA ARG A 129 -4.95 -2.91 14.45
C ARG A 129 -5.78 -2.02 15.38
N GLU A 130 -6.62 -2.65 16.19
CA GLU A 130 -7.60 -1.95 17.05
C GLU A 130 -6.96 -0.89 17.96
N PHE A 131 -5.81 -1.18 18.57
CA PHE A 131 -5.14 -0.21 19.46
C PHE A 131 -4.64 1.05 18.74
N LEU A 132 -4.46 1.00 17.41
CA LEU A 132 -4.08 2.16 16.59
C LEU A 132 -5.29 2.96 16.10
N ARG A 133 -6.52 2.46 16.29
CA ARG A 133 -7.74 3.13 15.82
C ARG A 133 -7.84 4.61 16.19
N PRO A 134 -7.53 5.05 17.43
CA PRO A 134 -7.59 6.48 17.78
C PRO A 134 -6.65 7.35 16.94
N VAL A 135 -5.46 6.82 16.61
CA VAL A 135 -4.47 7.51 15.76
C VAL A 135 -4.97 7.57 14.31
N ILE A 136 -5.47 6.46 13.79
CA ILE A 136 -5.95 6.37 12.41
C ILE A 136 -7.19 7.25 12.21
N GLU A 137 -8.13 7.27 13.15
CA GLU A 137 -9.31 8.15 13.09
C GLU A 137 -8.91 9.63 13.14
N ARG A 138 -7.92 9.99 13.96
CA ARG A 138 -7.39 11.36 14.02
C ARG A 138 -6.77 11.78 12.67
N LEU A 139 -5.93 10.94 12.08
CA LEU A 139 -5.31 11.21 10.77
C LEU A 139 -6.36 11.26 9.65
N ALA A 140 -7.26 10.28 9.59
CA ALA A 140 -8.30 10.24 8.57
C ALA A 140 -9.20 11.49 8.62
N ASN A 141 -9.53 11.96 9.82
CA ASN A 141 -10.29 13.20 9.98
C ASN A 141 -9.51 14.47 9.64
N GLU A 142 -8.19 14.47 9.86
CA GLU A 142 -7.33 15.61 9.55
C GLU A 142 -7.10 15.77 8.04
N TYR A 143 -6.82 14.67 7.33
CA TYR A 143 -6.52 14.70 5.90
C TYR A 143 -7.75 14.55 5.00
N LYS A 144 -8.84 13.97 5.51
CA LYS A 144 -10.07 13.67 4.76
C LYS A 144 -9.80 12.91 3.45
N LEU A 145 -8.85 11.98 3.52
CA LEU A 145 -8.53 11.08 2.42
C LEU A 145 -9.22 9.73 2.61
N PRO A 146 -9.62 9.07 1.51
CA PRO A 146 -10.03 7.68 1.54
C PRO A 146 -8.97 6.80 2.21
N ILE A 147 -9.41 5.73 2.88
CA ILE A 147 -8.52 4.76 3.51
C ILE A 147 -8.79 3.35 2.99
N ARG A 148 -7.74 2.56 2.80
CA ARG A 148 -7.88 1.12 2.56
C ARG A 148 -8.57 0.49 3.77
N LYS A 149 -9.62 -0.29 3.53
CA LYS A 149 -10.27 -1.09 4.57
C LYS A 149 -9.67 -2.51 4.58
N SER A 150 -8.83 -2.78 5.57
CA SER A 150 -8.37 -4.14 5.86
C SER A 150 -9.53 -5.03 6.33
N VAL A 151 -9.43 -6.36 6.20
CA VAL A 151 -10.55 -7.33 6.40
C VAL A 151 -11.30 -7.09 7.72
N ASP A 152 -10.59 -6.99 8.84
CA ASP A 152 -11.19 -6.85 10.18
C ASP A 152 -11.37 -5.39 10.62
N MET A 153 -11.05 -4.43 9.76
CA MET A 153 -11.16 -3.02 10.09
C MET A 153 -12.60 -2.54 9.95
N MET A 154 -13.15 -1.97 11.01
CA MET A 154 -14.42 -1.26 10.93
C MET A 154 -14.25 0.06 10.16
N PRO A 155 -15.21 0.45 9.31
CA PRO A 155 -15.19 1.75 8.66
C PRO A 155 -15.09 2.90 9.66
N ILE A 156 -14.41 3.97 9.25
CA ILE A 156 -14.36 5.23 9.99
C ILE A 156 -15.50 6.12 9.48
N GLU A 157 -16.30 6.65 10.39
CA GLU A 157 -17.45 7.48 10.03
C GLU A 157 -17.03 8.71 9.23
N GLY A 158 -17.70 8.96 8.10
CA GLY A 158 -17.43 10.09 7.23
C GLY A 158 -16.12 10.01 6.43
N ILE A 159 -15.50 8.83 6.36
CA ILE A 159 -14.30 8.57 5.55
C ILE A 159 -14.61 7.47 4.54
N ASP A 160 -14.37 7.77 3.26
CA ASP A 160 -14.52 6.81 2.18
C ASP A 160 -13.49 5.68 2.28
N TYR A 161 -13.84 4.51 1.77
CA TYR A 161 -12.94 3.35 1.78
C TYR A 161 -13.19 2.42 0.59
N ALA A 162 -12.16 1.67 0.23
CA ALA A 162 -12.27 0.50 -0.63
C ALA A 162 -11.93 -0.75 0.18
N GLN A 163 -12.71 -1.82 0.00
CA GLN A 163 -12.43 -3.11 0.64
C GLN A 163 -11.18 -3.72 0.04
N CYS A 164 -10.16 -3.98 0.87
CA CYS A 164 -8.94 -4.63 0.44
C CYS A 164 -9.18 -6.13 0.21
N LEU A 165 -8.77 -6.63 -0.96
CA LEU A 165 -8.53 -8.04 -1.25
C LEU A 165 -7.03 -8.29 -1.17
N GLY A 166 -6.59 -8.79 -0.01
CA GLY A 166 -5.20 -9.15 0.23
C GLY A 166 -4.83 -10.57 -0.22
N THR A 167 -5.71 -11.25 -0.95
CA THR A 167 -5.59 -12.67 -1.32
C THR A 167 -4.78 -12.91 -2.59
N PHE A 168 -4.48 -11.89 -3.40
CA PHE A 168 -3.52 -11.96 -4.50
C PHE A 168 -2.08 -11.91 -3.95
N TYR A 169 -1.67 -13.02 -3.33
CA TYR A 169 -0.40 -13.10 -2.62
C TYR A 169 0.09 -14.56 -2.60
N MET A 170 1.42 -14.76 -2.60
CA MET A 170 2.03 -16.10 -2.58
C MET A 170 1.54 -17.01 -3.71
N ASP A 171 0.95 -18.17 -3.40
CA ASP A 171 0.53 -19.16 -4.39
C ASP A 171 -0.63 -18.66 -5.26
N ASN A 172 -1.41 -17.71 -4.74
CA ASN A 172 -2.50 -17.07 -5.46
C ASN A 172 -2.05 -16.02 -6.48
N ALA A 173 -0.77 -15.61 -6.49
CA ALA A 173 -0.24 -14.70 -7.50
C ALA A 173 -0.06 -15.41 -8.86
N LYS A 174 -1.16 -15.71 -9.54
CA LYS A 174 -1.25 -16.42 -10.83
C LYS A 174 -2.41 -15.85 -11.66
N GLU A 175 -2.41 -16.09 -12.97
CA GLU A 175 -3.43 -15.52 -13.87
C GLU A 175 -4.84 -16.05 -13.56
N GLU A 176 -4.93 -17.31 -13.11
CA GLU A 176 -6.18 -17.98 -12.76
C GLU A 176 -6.89 -17.32 -11.56
N TYR A 177 -6.17 -16.53 -10.76
CA TYR A 177 -6.72 -15.83 -9.60
C TYR A 177 -7.98 -15.04 -9.93
N PHE A 178 -7.97 -14.31 -11.06
CA PHE A 178 -9.06 -13.41 -11.44
C PHE A 178 -10.35 -14.17 -11.78
N GLU A 179 -10.23 -15.38 -12.31
CA GLU A 179 -11.36 -16.28 -12.57
C GLU A 179 -11.81 -16.95 -11.27
N GLU A 180 -10.87 -17.47 -10.47
CA GLU A 180 -11.12 -18.16 -9.21
C GLU A 180 -11.78 -17.26 -8.15
N HIS A 181 -11.54 -15.94 -8.18
CA HIS A 181 -12.02 -14.97 -7.19
C HIS A 181 -12.95 -13.92 -7.81
N LEU A 182 -13.67 -14.27 -8.88
CA LEU A 182 -14.56 -13.36 -9.59
C LEU A 182 -15.65 -12.76 -8.68
N GLU A 183 -16.17 -13.55 -7.74
CA GLU A 183 -17.19 -13.11 -6.77
C GLU A 183 -16.61 -12.08 -5.80
N ASP A 184 -15.41 -12.31 -5.27
CA ASP A 184 -14.72 -11.37 -4.38
C ASP A 184 -14.43 -10.04 -5.08
N LEU A 185 -13.96 -10.10 -6.34
CA LEU A 185 -13.71 -8.91 -7.17
C LEU A 185 -14.98 -8.10 -7.46
N ARG A 186 -16.17 -8.73 -7.37
CA ARG A 186 -17.48 -8.09 -7.51
C ARG A 186 -18.18 -7.85 -6.17
N GLY A 187 -17.52 -8.17 -5.06
CA GLY A 187 -18.12 -8.15 -3.73
C GLY A 187 -18.50 -6.75 -3.22
N SER A 188 -18.01 -5.69 -3.88
CA SER A 188 -18.32 -4.30 -3.57
C SER A 188 -18.37 -3.45 -4.82
N GLU A 189 -18.90 -2.22 -4.70
CA GLU A 189 -18.92 -1.26 -5.81
C GLU A 189 -17.51 -0.94 -6.33
N VAL A 190 -16.56 -0.77 -5.40
CA VAL A 190 -15.14 -0.54 -5.65
C VAL A 190 -14.32 -1.39 -4.70
N VAL A 191 -13.47 -2.24 -5.28
CA VAL A 191 -12.56 -3.11 -4.52
C VAL A 191 -11.11 -2.67 -4.72
N ASP A 192 -10.29 -2.83 -3.68
CA ASP A 192 -8.84 -2.62 -3.74
C ASP A 192 -8.13 -3.98 -3.79
N LEU A 193 -7.63 -4.34 -4.97
CA LEU A 193 -6.77 -5.49 -5.17
C LEU A 193 -5.32 -5.11 -4.82
N MET A 194 -4.87 -5.56 -3.65
CA MET A 194 -3.51 -5.37 -3.19
C MET A 194 -2.54 -6.24 -3.99
N CYS A 195 -1.39 -5.67 -4.37
CA CYS A 195 -0.30 -6.41 -5.00
C CYS A 195 1.08 -5.80 -4.67
N HIS A 196 2.14 -6.52 -5.02
CA HIS A 196 3.54 -6.18 -4.76
C HIS A 196 4.43 -6.47 -5.99
N PRO A 197 4.13 -5.98 -7.20
CA PRO A 197 5.01 -6.18 -8.35
C PRO A 197 6.38 -5.52 -8.12
N ALA A 198 7.46 -6.20 -8.48
CA ALA A 198 8.81 -5.63 -8.41
C ALA A 198 9.76 -6.22 -9.44
N PHE A 199 10.76 -5.44 -9.83
CA PHE A 199 12.03 -6.01 -10.30
C PHE A 199 12.92 -6.29 -9.10
N VAL A 200 13.60 -7.43 -9.13
CA VAL A 200 14.38 -7.90 -7.99
C VAL A 200 15.75 -7.23 -7.98
N ASP A 201 16.04 -6.47 -6.93
CA ASP A 201 17.36 -5.91 -6.66
C ASP A 201 17.98 -6.49 -5.39
N ALA A 202 19.25 -6.15 -5.14
CA ALA A 202 19.99 -6.66 -3.99
C ALA A 202 19.40 -6.22 -2.65
N PHE A 203 18.82 -5.02 -2.57
CA PHE A 203 18.21 -4.52 -1.35
C PHE A 203 16.97 -5.36 -1.00
N LEU A 204 16.05 -5.54 -1.96
CA LEU A 204 14.85 -6.35 -1.79
C LEU A 204 15.17 -7.79 -1.38
N LEU A 205 16.19 -8.41 -2.00
CA LEU A 205 16.65 -9.75 -1.62
C LEU A 205 17.17 -9.82 -0.19
N GLY A 206 17.84 -8.76 0.27
CA GLY A 206 18.43 -8.70 1.61
C GLY A 206 17.45 -8.30 2.72
N SER A 207 16.35 -7.63 2.40
CA SER A 207 15.48 -6.99 3.41
C SER A 207 14.04 -7.50 3.46
N SER A 208 13.59 -8.29 2.47
CA SER A 208 12.24 -8.86 2.44
C SER A 208 12.27 -10.36 2.22
N SER A 209 11.42 -11.10 2.95
CA SER A 209 11.17 -12.53 2.66
C SER A 209 10.30 -12.73 1.42
N TYR A 210 9.51 -11.72 1.05
CA TYR A 210 8.68 -11.74 -0.15
C TYR A 210 9.39 -10.92 -1.23
N ASN A 211 10.34 -11.56 -1.91
CA ASN A 211 11.29 -10.93 -2.81
C ASN A 211 11.11 -11.42 -4.26
N VAL A 212 11.53 -12.64 -4.59
CA VAL A 212 11.44 -13.23 -5.92
C VAL A 212 10.00 -13.45 -6.38
N GLN A 213 9.08 -13.64 -5.43
CA GLN A 213 7.65 -13.79 -5.69
C GLN A 213 7.06 -12.54 -6.33
N ARG A 214 7.60 -11.35 -6.03
CA ARG A 214 7.17 -10.07 -6.61
C ARG A 214 7.37 -9.99 -8.13
N ALA A 215 8.36 -10.70 -8.67
CA ALA A 215 8.56 -10.82 -10.12
C ALA A 215 7.46 -11.66 -10.77
N LYS A 216 6.92 -12.66 -10.05
CA LYS A 216 5.76 -13.45 -10.51
C LYS A 216 4.50 -12.59 -10.55
N GLU A 217 4.26 -11.79 -9.51
CA GLU A 217 3.16 -10.82 -9.51
C GLU A 217 3.26 -9.84 -10.67
N HIS A 218 4.44 -9.25 -10.91
CA HIS A 218 4.67 -8.36 -12.06
C HIS A 218 4.29 -9.02 -13.39
N LYS A 219 4.70 -10.27 -13.61
CA LYS A 219 4.34 -11.03 -14.82
C LYS A 219 2.82 -11.17 -14.98
N VAL A 220 2.10 -11.49 -13.92
CA VAL A 220 0.64 -11.67 -13.97
C VAL A 220 -0.06 -10.33 -14.21
N LEU A 221 0.35 -9.27 -13.51
CA LEU A 221 -0.25 -7.94 -13.59
C LEU A 221 0.01 -7.24 -14.94
N THR A 222 1.00 -7.71 -15.71
CA THR A 222 1.29 -7.25 -17.08
C THR A 222 0.80 -8.20 -18.16
N SER A 223 0.07 -9.26 -17.80
CA SER A 223 -0.42 -10.26 -18.75
C SER A 223 -1.58 -9.74 -19.60
N GLU A 224 -1.47 -9.91 -20.92
CA GLU A 224 -2.57 -9.62 -21.86
C GLU A 224 -3.80 -10.50 -21.59
N LYS A 225 -3.60 -11.73 -21.08
CA LYS A 225 -4.70 -12.62 -20.70
C LYS A 225 -5.53 -12.00 -19.57
N VAL A 226 -4.86 -11.44 -18.56
CA VAL A 226 -5.53 -10.79 -17.42
C VAL A 226 -6.25 -9.52 -17.86
N LYS A 227 -5.60 -8.66 -18.67
CA LYS A 227 -6.25 -7.45 -19.22
C LYS A 227 -7.53 -7.81 -19.98
N LYS A 228 -7.42 -8.75 -20.92
CA LYS A 228 -8.57 -9.23 -21.70
C LYS A 228 -9.66 -9.83 -20.82
N PHE A 229 -9.28 -10.60 -19.79
CA PHE A 229 -10.25 -11.16 -18.85
C PHE A 229 -11.04 -10.06 -18.14
N LEU A 230 -10.38 -9.00 -17.66
CA LEU A 230 -11.05 -7.90 -16.98
C LEU A 230 -12.01 -7.17 -17.93
N ASP A 231 -11.57 -6.88 -19.15
CA ASP A 231 -12.39 -6.23 -20.18
C ASP A 231 -13.62 -7.08 -20.57
N ASP A 232 -13.40 -8.37 -20.89
CA ASP A 232 -14.45 -9.31 -21.30
C ASP A 232 -15.49 -9.53 -20.18
N ASN A 233 -15.11 -9.35 -18.92
CA ASN A 233 -15.99 -9.46 -17.76
C ASN A 233 -16.57 -8.12 -17.28
N GLY A 234 -16.31 -7.01 -17.99
CA GLY A 234 -16.91 -5.71 -17.68
C GLY A 234 -16.45 -5.11 -16.34
N PHE A 235 -15.17 -5.33 -16.01
CA PHE A 235 -14.50 -4.61 -14.94
C PHE A 235 -14.00 -3.25 -15.45
N GLU A 236 -14.09 -2.25 -14.60
CA GLU A 236 -13.53 -0.92 -14.85
C GLU A 236 -12.34 -0.72 -13.92
N LEU A 237 -11.15 -0.51 -14.50
CA LEU A 237 -9.96 -0.16 -13.75
C LEU A 237 -10.04 1.30 -13.32
N VAL A 238 -10.09 1.54 -12.00
CA VAL A 238 -10.12 2.87 -11.40
C VAL A 238 -8.99 3.02 -10.39
N ASN A 239 -8.91 4.18 -9.74
CA ASN A 239 -7.99 4.42 -8.64
C ASN A 239 -8.72 5.18 -7.52
N TYR A 240 -8.04 5.48 -6.42
CA TYR A 240 -8.64 6.14 -5.26
C TYR A 240 -9.20 7.55 -5.51
N SER A 241 -8.83 8.23 -6.60
CA SER A 241 -9.49 9.50 -6.97
C SER A 241 -10.98 9.30 -7.31
N TYR A 242 -11.46 8.06 -7.44
CA TYR A 242 -12.87 7.71 -7.54
C TYR A 242 -13.72 8.33 -6.41
N PHE A 243 -13.16 8.44 -5.20
CA PHE A 243 -13.86 8.94 -4.02
C PHE A 243 -13.77 10.47 -3.88
N ASN A 244 -12.83 11.12 -4.56
CA ASN A 244 -12.56 12.56 -4.42
C ASN A 244 -13.52 13.43 -5.25
N LYS A 245 -14.83 13.15 -5.16
CA LYS A 245 -15.89 13.86 -5.91
C LYS A 245 -16.23 15.22 -5.32
#